data_AF-A0A2U3EZS6-F1
#
_entry.id   AF-A0A2U3EZS6-F1
#
_cell.length_a   1.000
_cell.length_b   1.000
_cell.length_c   1.000
_cell.angle_alpha   90.00
_cell.angle_beta   90.00
_cell.angle_gamma   90.00
#
_symmetry.space_group_name_H-M   'P 1'
#
loop_
_entity.id
_entity.type
_entity.pdbx_description
1 polymer ?
#
loop_
_entity_poly.entity_id
_entity_poly.type
_entity_poly.pdbx_seq_one_letter_code
_entity_poly.pdbx_strand_id
1 'polypeptide(L)'
;MKGLWTSLTAAAVFMAVGCQAKEPPTQVVYRFDDHRYLELKGWDCEGELWYVDAKKGIHSQIASQFYRIFTKKFVHPSERYIAIPWWGNVTGGFSVSKDYGQTWVKGGASMSSGENEPDGSNAPYYDDVLSFTVVNDQGFLQTKHRLYMSSKPFDDP
;
A
#
# COMPACT_ATOMS: atom_id res chain seq x y z
N MET A 1 -4.44 37.55 -69.94
CA MET A 1 -5.46 38.41 -69.33
C MET A 1 -5.74 37.90 -67.93
N LYS A 2 -5.47 38.73 -66.92
CA LYS A 2 -6.25 38.97 -65.67
C LYS A 2 -6.79 37.70 -64.97
N GLY A 3 -6.31 37.26 -63.81
CA GLY A 3 -6.10 38.02 -62.57
C GLY A 3 -7.35 37.89 -61.68
N LEU A 4 -7.24 37.12 -60.59
CA LEU A 4 -8.05 37.12 -59.34
C LEU A 4 -7.47 35.95 -58.50
N TRP A 5 -6.62 36.10 -57.48
CA TRP A 5 -6.75 36.80 -56.20
C TRP A 5 -8.09 36.55 -55.49
N THR A 6 -8.15 35.48 -54.70
CA THR A 6 -8.76 35.48 -53.37
C THR A 6 -8.20 34.31 -52.55
N SER A 7 -7.15 34.64 -51.80
CA SER A 7 -6.76 34.13 -50.48
C SER A 7 -7.81 33.29 -49.73
N LEU A 8 -7.46 32.04 -49.43
CA LEU A 8 -7.93 31.32 -48.23
C LEU A 8 -6.84 30.33 -47.79
N THR A 9 -5.74 30.87 -47.26
CA THR A 9 -4.85 30.13 -46.36
C THR A 9 -5.59 29.95 -45.04
N ALA A 10 -6.41 28.90 -44.94
CA ALA A 10 -6.91 28.42 -43.66
C ALA A 10 -5.75 27.73 -42.94
N ALA A 11 -5.00 28.49 -42.14
CA ALA A 11 -4.03 27.94 -41.21
C ALA A 11 -4.80 27.17 -40.13
N ALA A 12 -4.97 25.87 -40.35
CA ALA A 12 -5.43 24.94 -39.31
C ALA A 12 -4.29 24.74 -38.30
N VAL A 13 -4.10 25.71 -37.41
CA VAL A 13 -3.26 25.52 -36.23
C VAL A 13 -4.09 24.72 -35.25
N PHE A 14 -4.02 23.38 -35.36
CA PHE A 14 -4.41 22.49 -34.28
C PHE A 14 -3.49 22.79 -33.10
N MET A 15 -3.95 23.59 -32.14
CA MET A 15 -3.36 23.58 -30.80
C MET A 15 -3.73 22.24 -30.16
N ALA A 16 -2.95 21.20 -30.50
CA ALA A 16 -2.83 20.04 -29.64
C ALA A 16 -2.11 20.52 -28.37
N VAL A 17 -2.88 21.08 -27.44
CA VAL A 17 -2.46 21.12 -26.04
C VAL A 17 -2.49 19.66 -25.61
N GLY A 18 -1.42 18.94 -25.89
CA GLY A 18 -1.26 17.58 -25.42
C GLY A 18 -1.36 17.64 -23.91
N CYS A 19 -2.42 17.07 -23.35
CA CYS A 19 -2.40 16.66 -21.95
C CYS A 19 -1.21 15.70 -21.81
N GLN A 20 -0.04 16.21 -21.45
CA GLN A 20 1.05 15.36 -21.01
C GLN A 20 0.61 14.80 -19.67
N ALA A 21 0.12 13.56 -19.70
CA ALA A 21 -0.14 12.81 -18.49
C ALA A 21 1.18 12.75 -17.70
N LYS A 22 1.19 13.38 -16.54
CA LYS A 22 2.35 13.38 -15.66
C LYS A 22 2.47 11.99 -15.03
N GLU A 23 3.61 11.35 -15.22
CA GLU A 23 3.92 10.09 -14.53
C GLU A 23 3.76 10.26 -13.01
N PRO A 24 3.16 9.29 -12.30
CA PRO A 24 3.02 9.38 -10.86
C PRO A 24 4.40 9.34 -10.18
N PRO A 25 4.65 10.17 -9.16
CA PRO A 25 5.91 10.21 -8.44
C PRO A 25 6.09 8.94 -7.61
N THR A 26 7.35 8.54 -7.41
CA THR A 26 7.73 7.46 -6.48
C THR A 26 8.30 8.06 -5.20
N GLN A 27 7.82 7.59 -4.05
CA GLN A 27 8.16 8.16 -2.75
C GLN A 27 8.35 7.05 -1.71
N VAL A 28 9.33 7.19 -0.83
CA VAL A 28 9.46 6.30 0.34
C VAL A 28 8.42 6.70 1.38
N VAL A 29 7.44 5.83 1.63
CA VAL A 29 6.31 6.12 2.54
C VAL A 29 6.46 5.49 3.92
N TYR A 30 7.33 4.49 4.05
CA TYR A 30 7.66 3.87 5.34
C TYR A 30 9.06 3.25 5.28
N ARG A 31 9.84 3.40 6.35
CA ARG A 31 11.16 2.76 6.50
C ARG A 31 11.09 1.80 7.68
N PHE A 32 11.41 0.53 7.43
CA PHE A 32 11.55 -0.46 8.50
C PHE A 32 12.90 -0.25 9.22
N ASP A 33 13.95 0.05 8.46
CA ASP A 33 15.31 0.31 8.91
C ASP A 33 16.13 1.07 7.81
N ASP A 34 17.46 0.94 7.84
CA ASP A 34 18.39 1.60 6.91
C ASP A 34 18.31 1.06 5.47
N HIS A 35 17.87 -0.18 5.26
CA HIS A 35 17.88 -0.82 3.95
C HIS A 35 16.53 -1.36 3.48
N ARG A 36 15.54 -1.48 4.36
CA ARG A 36 14.18 -1.96 4.05
C ARG A 36 13.17 -0.82 4.09
N TYR A 37 12.40 -0.66 3.03
CA TYR A 37 11.40 0.40 2.94
C TYR A 37 10.28 0.11 1.93
N LEU A 38 9.19 0.86 2.06
CA LEU A 38 8.07 0.84 1.12
C LEU A 38 8.15 2.05 0.19
N GLU A 39 8.03 1.79 -1.10
CA GLU A 39 7.88 2.82 -2.13
C GLU A 39 6.43 2.86 -2.61
N LEU A 40 5.84 4.05 -2.61
CA LEU A 40 4.55 4.32 -3.22
C LEU A 40 4.78 5.07 -4.53
N LYS A 41 4.32 4.51 -5.64
CA LYS A 41 4.21 5.21 -6.93
C LYS A 41 2.75 5.64 -7.11
N GLY A 42 2.47 6.93 -6.89
CA GLY A 42 1.08 7.40 -6.86
C GLY A 42 0.89 8.84 -6.39
N TRP A 43 -0.37 9.21 -6.17
CA TRP A 43 -0.81 10.55 -5.76
C TRP A 43 -1.68 10.45 -4.50
N ASP A 44 -1.75 11.51 -3.70
CA ASP A 44 -2.68 11.61 -2.56
C ASP A 44 -2.63 10.40 -1.61
N CYS A 45 -1.41 9.88 -1.36
CA CYS A 45 -1.16 8.71 -0.51
C CYS A 45 -1.78 7.39 -1.02
N GLU A 46 -2.14 7.33 -2.30
CA GLU A 46 -2.72 6.18 -2.98
C GLU A 46 -1.94 5.82 -4.26
N GLY A 47 -1.73 4.54 -4.54
CA GLY A 47 -1.13 4.11 -5.79
C GLY A 47 -0.63 2.67 -5.80
N GLU A 48 0.44 2.45 -6.57
CA GLU A 48 1.18 1.20 -6.63
C GLU A 48 2.16 1.14 -5.45
N LEU A 49 2.28 -0.02 -4.79
CA LEU A 49 3.14 -0.22 -3.62
C LEU A 49 4.20 -1.28 -3.89
N TRP A 50 5.44 -0.95 -3.57
CA TRP A 50 6.61 -1.81 -3.67
C TRP A 50 7.31 -1.95 -2.32
N TYR A 51 7.92 -3.11 -2.10
CA TYR A 51 8.89 -3.35 -1.05
C TYR A 51 10.30 -3.37 -1.62
N VAL A 52 11.23 -2.73 -0.93
CA VAL A 52 12.65 -2.73 -1.25
C VAL A 52 13.43 -3.28 -0.06
N ASP A 53 14.38 -4.19 -0.32
CA ASP A 53 15.49 -4.49 0.57
C ASP A 53 16.81 -4.35 -0.21
N ALA A 54 17.52 -3.25 0.03
CA ALA A 54 18.75 -2.93 -0.69
C ALA A 54 19.90 -3.90 -0.38
N LYS A 55 19.94 -4.50 0.83
CA LYS A 55 20.99 -5.46 1.20
C LYS A 55 20.76 -6.82 0.55
N LYS A 56 19.50 -7.23 0.40
CA LYS A 56 19.14 -8.51 -0.25
C LYS A 56 18.90 -8.38 -1.76
N GLY A 57 18.91 -7.17 -2.31
CA GLY A 57 18.62 -6.92 -3.72
C GLY A 57 17.16 -7.20 -4.10
N ILE A 58 16.23 -7.05 -3.15
CA ILE A 58 14.80 -7.32 -3.36
C ILE A 58 14.11 -6.03 -3.77
N HIS A 59 13.35 -6.10 -4.86
CA HIS A 59 12.35 -5.10 -5.25
C HIS A 59 11.10 -5.84 -5.73
N SER A 60 10.06 -5.87 -4.90
CA SER A 60 8.87 -6.71 -5.15
C SER A 60 7.58 -5.90 -5.03
N GLN A 61 6.66 -6.14 -5.95
CA GLN A 61 5.38 -5.45 -5.98
C GLN A 61 4.42 -6.07 -4.95
N ILE A 62 3.86 -5.24 -4.08
CA ILE A 62 2.83 -5.65 -3.11
C ILE A 62 1.44 -5.41 -3.67
N ALA A 63 1.26 -4.27 -4.35
CA ALA A 63 0.00 -3.85 -4.93
C ALA A 63 0.26 -3.11 -6.24
N SER A 64 -0.45 -3.50 -7.30
CA SER A 64 -0.29 -2.89 -8.62
C SER A 64 -0.94 -1.51 -8.76
N GLN A 65 -1.90 -1.18 -7.88
CA GLN A 65 -2.64 0.08 -7.85
C GLN A 65 -3.55 0.17 -6.61
N PHE A 66 -4.11 1.36 -6.35
CA PHE A 66 -5.12 1.66 -5.32
C PHE A 66 -4.72 1.32 -3.88
N TYR A 67 -3.45 1.05 -3.60
CA TYR A 67 -2.98 0.90 -2.24
C TYR A 67 -2.93 2.27 -1.57
N ARG A 68 -3.63 2.41 -0.45
CA ARG A 68 -3.52 3.58 0.43
C ARG A 68 -2.63 3.27 1.60
N ILE A 69 -1.72 4.19 1.91
CA ILE A 69 -0.76 4.00 2.99
C ILE A 69 -1.44 3.89 4.35
N PHE A 70 -0.87 3.06 5.21
CA PHE A 70 -1.24 2.97 6.61
C PHE A 70 -0.65 4.14 7.40
N THR A 71 -1.51 4.91 8.06
CA THR A 71 -1.12 6.19 8.72
C THR A 71 -1.10 6.12 10.25
N LYS A 72 -1.39 4.96 10.85
CA LYS A 72 -1.24 4.77 12.30
C LYS A 72 0.19 4.32 12.63
N LYS A 73 0.51 4.24 13.92
CA LYS A 73 1.83 3.77 14.36
C LYS A 73 2.08 2.36 13.83
N PHE A 74 3.14 2.20 13.04
CA PHE A 74 3.54 0.92 12.49
C PHE A 74 4.92 0.58 13.05
N VAL A 75 5.04 -0.58 13.70
CA VAL A 75 6.28 -1.08 14.31
C VAL A 75 6.55 -2.45 13.72
N HIS A 76 7.64 -2.60 12.98
CA HIS A 76 7.86 -3.84 12.21
C HIS A 76 9.34 -4.25 12.23
N PRO A 77 9.82 -4.82 13.34
CA PRO A 77 11.16 -5.38 13.43
C PRO A 77 11.34 -6.70 12.69
N SER A 78 10.29 -7.48 12.41
CA SER A 78 10.41 -8.78 11.75
C SER A 78 11.01 -8.67 10.33
N GLU A 79 11.96 -9.55 10.00
CA GLU A 79 12.59 -9.58 8.67
C GLU A 79 11.98 -10.62 7.75
N ARG A 80 11.79 -11.85 8.24
CA ARG A 80 11.32 -12.96 7.42
C ARG A 80 9.83 -12.84 7.11
N TYR A 81 9.03 -12.60 8.14
CA TYR A 81 7.60 -12.38 8.03
C TYR A 81 7.30 -10.89 7.96
N ILE A 82 6.76 -10.44 6.82
CA ILE A 82 6.37 -9.06 6.60
C ILE A 82 4.87 -9.01 6.36
N ALA A 83 4.17 -8.11 7.06
CA ALA A 83 2.74 -7.96 6.95
C ALA A 83 2.42 -6.48 6.75
N ILE A 84 1.73 -6.19 5.65
CA ILE A 84 1.36 -4.85 5.23
C ILE A 84 -0.16 -4.75 5.30
N PRO A 85 -0.71 -3.92 6.21
CA PRO A 85 -2.15 -3.74 6.29
C PRO A 85 -2.66 -3.07 5.01
N TRP A 86 -3.79 -3.56 4.51
CA TRP A 86 -4.55 -2.86 3.49
C TRP A 86 -5.44 -1.82 4.13
N TRP A 87 -5.61 -0.70 3.44
CA TRP A 87 -6.59 0.29 3.83
C TRP A 87 -8.02 -0.22 3.62
N GLY A 88 -8.88 0.12 4.56
CA GLY A 88 -10.31 -0.15 4.54
C GLY A 88 -10.96 0.43 5.78
N ASN A 89 -12.30 0.44 5.81
CA ASN A 89 -13.04 0.79 7.03
C ASN A 89 -12.66 -0.14 8.19
N VAL A 90 -12.39 -1.41 7.87
CA VAL A 90 -11.89 -2.45 8.78
C VAL A 90 -10.44 -2.79 8.42
N THR A 91 -9.56 -2.79 9.42
CA THR A 91 -8.15 -3.18 9.30
C THR A 91 -8.02 -4.69 9.46
N GLY A 92 -8.62 -5.45 8.53
CA GLY A 92 -8.76 -6.91 8.63
C GLY A 92 -7.94 -7.71 7.63
N GLY A 93 -7.50 -7.10 6.52
CA GLY A 93 -6.78 -7.77 5.44
C GLY A 93 -5.33 -7.29 5.31
N PHE A 94 -4.43 -8.24 5.05
CA PHE A 94 -2.99 -7.99 4.99
C PHE A 94 -2.38 -8.61 3.73
N SER A 95 -1.44 -7.90 3.10
CA SER A 95 -0.46 -8.56 2.23
C SER A 95 0.65 -9.11 3.10
N VAL A 96 0.97 -10.39 2.95
CA VAL A 96 1.96 -11.07 3.77
C VAL A 96 3.07 -11.67 2.90
N SER A 97 4.31 -11.45 3.29
CA SER A 97 5.47 -12.20 2.82
C SER A 97 5.98 -13.06 3.97
N LYS A 98 6.40 -14.30 3.66
CA LYS A 98 7.06 -15.22 4.61
C LYS A 98 8.51 -15.52 4.23
N ASP A 99 9.02 -14.80 3.23
CA ASP A 99 10.27 -15.05 2.53
C ASP A 99 11.10 -13.77 2.33
N TYR A 100 11.11 -12.91 3.35
CA TYR A 100 11.89 -11.66 3.40
C TYR A 100 11.44 -10.59 2.40
N GLY A 101 10.20 -10.66 1.95
CA GLY A 101 9.62 -9.74 0.98
C GLY A 101 9.85 -10.17 -0.48
N GLN A 102 10.27 -11.40 -0.76
CA GLN A 102 10.44 -11.86 -2.14
C GLN A 102 9.09 -12.08 -2.82
N THR A 103 8.15 -12.73 -2.13
CA THR A 103 6.79 -12.99 -2.62
C THR A 103 5.73 -12.49 -1.65
N TRP A 104 4.54 -12.19 -2.17
CA TRP A 104 3.45 -11.60 -1.41
C TRP A 104 2.15 -12.36 -1.64
N VAL A 105 1.45 -12.66 -0.54
CA VAL A 105 0.10 -13.23 -0.53
C VAL A 105 -0.88 -12.18 -0.04
N LYS A 106 -1.74 -11.69 -0.92
CA LYS A 106 -2.85 -10.81 -0.54
C LYS A 106 -3.88 -11.60 0.26
N GLY A 107 -4.27 -11.08 1.42
CA GLY A 107 -5.11 -11.82 2.37
C GLY A 107 -4.37 -12.97 3.06
N GLY A 108 -3.03 -12.95 3.08
CA GLY A 108 -2.21 -14.00 3.71
C GLY A 108 -2.29 -14.03 5.24
N ALA A 109 -2.92 -13.02 5.84
CA ALA A 109 -3.36 -13.03 7.23
C ALA A 109 -4.65 -12.24 7.38
N SER A 110 -5.37 -12.55 8.45
CA SER A 110 -6.48 -11.74 8.96
C SER A 110 -6.34 -11.56 10.46
N MET A 111 -7.03 -10.55 11.01
CA MET A 111 -7.11 -10.38 12.46
C MET A 111 -8.17 -11.33 13.02
N SER A 112 -7.78 -12.15 14.00
CA SER A 112 -8.72 -13.03 14.70
C SER A 112 -9.65 -12.19 15.58
N SER A 113 -10.94 -12.40 15.37
CA SER A 113 -12.01 -11.64 15.95
C SER A 113 -12.46 -12.31 17.26
N GLY A 114 -12.00 -11.84 18.42
CA GLY A 114 -12.50 -12.27 19.75
C GLY A 114 -13.76 -11.49 20.16
N GLU A 115 -14.64 -12.05 20.99
CA GLU A 115 -16.02 -11.54 21.20
C GLU A 115 -16.14 -10.01 21.49
N ASN A 116 -17.02 -9.38 20.69
CA ASN A 116 -17.71 -8.07 20.73
C ASN A 116 -16.92 -6.78 21.06
N GLU A 117 -16.65 -5.95 20.04
CA GLU A 117 -16.42 -4.50 20.12
C GLU A 117 -17.57 -3.78 20.85
N PRO A 118 -17.38 -2.54 21.34
CA PRO A 118 -18.44 -1.80 22.06
C PRO A 118 -19.75 -1.66 21.28
N ASP A 119 -19.69 -1.71 19.95
CA ASP A 119 -20.85 -1.67 19.04
C ASP A 119 -21.43 -3.06 18.73
N GLY A 120 -20.92 -4.11 19.35
CA GLY A 120 -21.31 -5.51 19.13
C GLY A 120 -20.72 -6.14 17.87
N SER A 121 -19.92 -5.41 17.09
CA SER A 121 -19.18 -5.97 15.96
C SER A 121 -17.96 -6.73 16.44
N ASN A 122 -17.21 -7.34 15.51
CA ASN A 122 -15.95 -8.02 15.84
C ASN A 122 -14.85 -7.64 14.84
N ALA A 123 -14.79 -6.35 14.53
CA ALA A 123 -13.97 -5.82 13.46
C ALA A 123 -13.00 -4.75 14.00
N PRO A 124 -11.71 -4.80 13.67
CA PRO A 124 -10.77 -3.74 14.01
C PRO A 124 -10.98 -2.52 13.10
N TYR A 125 -11.91 -1.64 13.46
CA TYR A 125 -12.15 -0.40 12.69
C TYR A 125 -10.91 0.49 12.66
N TYR A 126 -10.61 1.02 11.48
CA TYR A 126 -9.40 1.81 11.24
C TYR A 126 -9.28 3.03 12.18
N ASP A 127 -10.39 3.68 12.49
CA ASP A 127 -10.43 4.86 13.35
C ASP A 127 -10.10 4.56 14.82
N ASP A 128 -10.21 3.29 15.22
CA ASP A 128 -9.85 2.81 16.55
C ASP A 128 -8.46 2.20 16.61
N VAL A 129 -7.81 1.94 15.48
CA VAL A 129 -6.43 1.45 15.45
C VAL A 129 -5.48 2.51 16.02
N LEU A 130 -4.75 2.10 17.06
CA LEU A 130 -3.66 2.87 17.68
C LEU A 130 -2.32 2.49 17.07
N SER A 131 -2.07 1.19 16.89
CA SER A 131 -0.83 0.71 16.28
C SER A 131 -0.96 -0.68 15.67
N PHE A 132 -0.11 -0.96 14.70
CA PHE A 132 0.15 -2.30 14.21
C PHE A 132 1.61 -2.65 14.47
N THR A 133 1.84 -3.75 15.19
CA THR A 133 3.17 -4.26 15.52
C THR A 133 3.36 -5.64 14.90
N VAL A 134 4.45 -5.86 14.17
CA VAL A 134 4.79 -7.18 13.63
C VAL A 134 6.11 -7.63 14.22
N VAL A 135 6.06 -8.65 15.07
CA VAL A 135 7.21 -9.17 15.81
C VAL A 135 7.06 -10.67 15.97
N ASN A 136 8.18 -11.41 16.00
CA ASN A 136 8.18 -12.87 16.13
C ASN A 136 7.25 -13.55 15.12
N ASP A 137 7.30 -13.08 13.87
CA ASP A 137 6.49 -13.57 12.77
C ASP A 137 4.96 -13.56 13.00
N GLN A 138 4.48 -12.64 13.84
CA GLN A 138 3.05 -12.44 14.09
C GLN A 138 2.68 -10.95 14.13
N GLY A 139 1.50 -10.62 13.62
CA GLY A 139 0.93 -9.29 13.66
C GLY A 139 0.06 -9.07 14.91
N PHE A 140 0.22 -7.92 15.53
CA PHE A 140 -0.54 -7.47 16.71
C PHE A 140 -1.11 -6.09 16.42
N LEU A 141 -2.43 -5.99 16.33
CA LEU A 141 -3.12 -4.74 16.03
C LEU A 141 -3.80 -4.23 17.30
N GLN A 142 -3.23 -3.18 17.89
CA GLN A 142 -3.79 -2.54 19.08
C GLN A 142 -4.82 -1.50 18.66
N THR A 143 -6.04 -1.61 19.19
CA THR A 143 -7.09 -0.61 19.06
C THR A 143 -7.32 0.12 20.39
N LYS A 144 -8.22 1.10 20.41
CA LYS A 144 -8.69 1.75 21.64
C LYS A 144 -9.35 0.78 22.62
N HIS A 145 -9.82 -0.37 22.13
CA HIS A 145 -10.67 -1.28 22.90
C HIS A 145 -9.98 -2.60 23.24
N ARG A 146 -9.10 -3.11 22.36
CA ARG A 146 -8.46 -4.42 22.56
C ARG A 146 -7.17 -4.58 21.75
N LEU A 147 -6.58 -5.76 21.90
CA LEU A 147 -5.48 -6.24 21.09
C LEU A 147 -5.98 -7.37 20.19
N TYR A 148 -5.83 -7.19 18.88
CA TYR A 148 -6.05 -8.24 17.88
C TYR A 148 -4.73 -8.93 17.55
N MET A 149 -4.79 -10.22 17.27
CA MET A 149 -3.66 -11.00 16.78
C MET A 149 -3.97 -11.51 15.38
N SER A 150 -2.98 -11.45 14.49
CA SER A 150 -3.08 -12.10 13.20
C SER A 150 -3.16 -13.62 13.39
N SER A 151 -3.81 -14.30 12.46
CA SER A 151 -3.56 -15.73 12.26
C SER A 151 -2.06 -15.99 12.24
N LYS A 152 -1.59 -17.04 12.93
CA LYS A 152 -0.19 -17.48 12.80
C LYS A 152 0.11 -17.77 11.32
N PRO A 153 1.34 -17.57 10.83
CA PRO A 153 1.73 -18.09 9.53
C PRO A 153 1.44 -19.59 9.54
N PHE A 154 0.61 -20.08 8.62
CA PHE A 154 0.13 -21.48 8.51
C PHE A 154 1.23 -22.54 8.29
N ASP A 155 2.48 -22.26 8.68
CA ASP A 155 3.58 -23.22 8.64
C ASP A 155 3.84 -23.69 10.09
N ASP A 156 2.85 -24.33 10.71
CA ASP A 156 3.11 -25.29 11.78
C ASP A 156 3.46 -26.63 11.10
N PRO A 157 4.54 -27.33 11.49
CA PRO A 157 5.07 -28.51 10.82
C PRO A 157 4.10 -29.71 10.75
#